data_AF-A0A377AJQ3-F1
#
_entry.id   AF-A0A377AJQ3-F1
#
_cell.length_a   1.000
_cell.length_b   1.000
_cell.length_c   1.000
_cell.angle_alpha   90.00
_cell.angle_beta   90.00
_cell.angle_gamma   90.00
#
_symmetry.space_group_name_H-M   'P 1'
#
loop_
_entity.id
_entity.type
_entity.pdbx_description
1 polymer ?
#
loop_
_entity_poly.entity_id
_entity_poly.type
_entity_poly.pdbx_seq_one_letter_code
_entity_poly.pdbx_strand_id
1 'polypeptide(L)'
;MRYIKSITQQKLSFLLAIYIGLFMNGAVFYRRFGSYAHDFTVWKGISAVVELAATVLVTFFLLRLLSLFGRRSWRILASLVVLFSAGASYYMTFLNVVIGYGIIASVMTTDIDLSKEVVGLNFILWLIAVSALPLILIWNNRCRYTLLRQLRTPGQRIRSLAVVVLAGIMVWAPIRLLDIQQKKVERATGVDLPSYGGVVANSYLPSNWLSALGLYAWARVDESSDNNSLLNPAKKFTYQAPQNVDDTYVVFIIGETTRWDHMGIFGYERNTTPKLAQEKNLAAFRGYSCDTATKLSLRCMFVRQGGAEDNPQRTLKNRTFSRC
;
A
#
# COMPACT_ATOMS: atom_id res chain seq x y z
N MET A 1 33.56 12.90 13.07
CA MET A 1 33.26 11.45 13.18
C MET A 1 33.05 10.89 14.60
N ARG A 2 33.62 11.46 15.69
CA ARG A 2 33.40 10.95 17.06
C ARG A 2 31.96 11.14 17.59
N TYR A 3 31.28 12.24 17.20
CA TYR A 3 29.90 12.53 17.63
C TYR A 3 28.87 11.53 17.11
N ILE A 4 28.95 11.14 15.82
CA ILE A 4 28.04 10.14 15.21
C ILE A 4 28.12 8.79 15.94
N LYS A 5 29.30 8.43 16.46
CA LYS A 5 29.52 7.19 17.21
C LYS A 5 28.89 7.20 18.61
N SER A 6 28.57 8.37 19.18
CA SER A 6 28.04 8.53 20.54
C SER A 6 26.56 8.92 20.62
N ILE A 7 25.88 9.12 19.49
CA ILE A 7 24.45 9.47 19.43
C ILE A 7 23.62 8.37 20.12
N THR A 8 22.78 8.76 21.08
CA THR A 8 21.81 7.86 21.73
C THR A 8 20.83 7.29 20.72
N GLN A 9 20.38 6.05 20.90
CA GLN A 9 19.46 5.43 19.96
C GLN A 9 18.13 6.20 19.77
N GLN A 10 17.66 6.94 20.80
CA GLN A 10 16.49 7.83 20.68
C GLN A 10 16.72 8.92 19.62
N LYS A 11 17.81 9.68 19.74
CA LYS A 11 18.18 10.72 18.78
C LYS A 11 18.39 10.16 17.37
N LEU A 12 19.02 8.98 17.25
CA LEU A 12 19.19 8.33 15.95
C LEU A 12 17.83 7.92 15.35
N SER A 13 16.93 7.34 16.15
CA SER A 13 15.59 6.96 15.69
C SER A 13 14.79 8.19 15.26
N PHE A 14 14.94 9.32 15.95
CA PHE A 14 14.29 10.57 15.59
C PHE A 14 14.83 11.17 14.29
N LEU A 15 16.16 11.16 14.10
CA LEU A 15 16.78 11.62 12.86
C LEU A 15 16.36 10.76 11.67
N LEU A 16 16.34 9.43 11.83
CA LEU A 16 15.83 8.51 10.81
C LEU A 16 14.33 8.71 10.55
N ALA A 17 13.55 9.02 11.58
CA ALA A 17 12.13 9.32 11.44
C ALA A 17 11.86 10.60 10.67
N ILE A 18 12.67 11.64 10.85
CA ILE A 18 12.63 12.85 10.03
C ILE A 18 13.00 12.50 8.57
N TYR A 19 14.06 11.72 8.38
CA TYR A 19 14.52 11.37 7.03
C TYR A 19 13.49 10.53 6.25
N ILE A 20 12.99 9.44 6.83
CA ILE A 20 11.99 8.60 6.18
C ILE A 20 10.63 9.31 6.14
N GLY A 21 10.20 9.88 7.27
CA GLY A 21 8.87 10.47 7.42
C GLY A 21 8.65 11.73 6.60
N LEU A 22 9.69 12.57 6.42
CA LEU A 22 9.60 13.83 5.66
C LEU A 22 10.29 13.72 4.30
N PHE A 23 11.59 13.44 4.26
CA PHE A 23 12.38 13.52 3.03
C PHE A 23 11.95 12.46 2.00
N MET A 24 11.83 11.18 2.39
CA MET A 24 11.40 10.13 1.46
C MET A 24 9.94 10.26 1.04
N ASN A 25 9.09 10.90 1.84
CA ASN A 25 7.70 11.19 1.51
C ASN A 25 7.50 12.54 0.78
N GLY A 26 8.57 13.26 0.45
CA GLY A 26 8.50 14.61 -0.11
C GLY A 26 7.62 14.72 -1.36
N ALA A 27 7.70 13.75 -2.28
CA ALA A 27 6.87 13.71 -3.48
C ALA A 27 5.37 13.54 -3.18
N VAL A 28 5.02 12.80 -2.13
CA VAL A 28 3.63 12.64 -1.67
C VAL A 28 3.10 13.96 -1.13
N PHE A 29 3.89 14.62 -0.29
CA PHE A 29 3.52 15.92 0.27
C PHE A 29 3.36 16.98 -0.81
N TYR A 30 4.28 17.03 -1.78
CA TYR A 30 4.20 17.99 -2.88
C TYR A 30 2.89 17.85 -3.67
N ARG A 31 2.48 16.63 -4.01
CA ARG A 31 1.21 16.41 -4.72
C ARG A 31 -0.01 16.72 -3.87
N ARG A 32 -0.01 16.26 -2.62
CA ARG A 32 -1.15 16.40 -1.71
C ARG A 32 -1.37 17.86 -1.29
N PHE A 33 -0.30 18.60 -1.01
CA PHE A 33 -0.36 20.01 -0.63
C PHE A 33 -0.38 20.96 -1.83
N GLY A 34 0.11 20.54 -3.00
CA GLY A 34 -0.08 21.27 -4.26
C GLY A 34 -1.56 21.49 -4.57
N SER A 35 -2.41 20.51 -4.25
CA SER A 35 -3.88 20.64 -4.34
C SER A 35 -4.46 21.64 -3.32
N TYR A 36 -3.81 21.85 -2.17
CA TYR A 36 -4.26 22.82 -1.15
C TYR A 36 -3.85 24.26 -1.46
N ALA A 37 -2.81 24.45 -2.28
CA ALA A 37 -2.29 25.78 -2.61
C ALA A 37 -3.30 26.63 -3.41
N HIS A 38 -4.21 26.00 -4.16
CA HIS A 38 -5.25 26.71 -4.91
C HIS A 38 -6.39 27.24 -4.02
N ASP A 39 -6.64 26.63 -2.86
CA ASP A 39 -7.73 26.99 -1.93
C ASP A 39 -7.23 26.94 -0.48
N PHE A 40 -6.37 27.90 -0.12
CA PHE A 40 -5.74 27.94 1.20
C PHE A 40 -6.75 28.30 2.29
N THR A 41 -7.04 27.34 3.17
CA THR A 41 -7.86 27.54 4.38
C THR A 41 -7.04 27.16 5.61
N VAL A 42 -7.24 27.86 6.73
CA VAL A 42 -6.53 27.60 7.99
C VAL A 42 -6.63 26.13 8.42
N TRP A 43 -7.79 25.51 8.21
CA TRP A 43 -8.04 24.10 8.48
C TRP A 43 -7.18 23.15 7.63
N LYS A 44 -6.99 23.44 6.34
CA LYS A 44 -6.07 22.67 5.48
C LYS A 44 -4.62 22.80 5.95
N GLY A 45 -4.20 24.00 6.36
CA GLY A 45 -2.87 24.22 6.95
C GLY A 45 -2.63 23.38 8.22
N ILE A 46 -3.61 23.36 9.13
CA ILE A 46 -3.53 22.53 10.35
C ILE A 46 -3.47 21.04 9.99
N SER A 47 -4.30 20.57 9.04
CA SER A 47 -4.27 19.17 8.60
C SER A 47 -2.92 18.76 8.01
N ALA A 48 -2.28 19.64 7.24
CA ALA A 48 -0.95 19.39 6.66
C ALA A 48 0.13 19.23 7.74
N VAL A 49 0.14 20.11 8.76
CA VAL A 49 1.07 20.01 9.89
C VAL A 49 0.84 18.72 10.68
N VAL A 50 -0.42 18.35 10.91
CA VAL A 50 -0.77 17.09 11.59
C VAL A 50 -0.31 15.89 10.79
N GLU A 51 -0.50 15.87 9.46
CA GLU A 51 -0.03 14.79 8.59
C GLU A 51 1.50 14.67 8.61
N LEU A 52 2.24 15.78 8.49
CA LEU A 52 3.70 15.82 8.57
C LEU A 52 4.23 15.33 9.92
N ALA A 53 3.61 15.78 11.02
CA ALA A 53 3.98 15.33 12.36
C ALA A 53 3.66 13.84 12.55
N ALA A 54 2.53 13.38 12.04
CA ALA A 54 2.12 11.99 12.14
C ALA A 54 3.10 11.04 11.43
N THR A 55 3.59 11.36 10.22
CA THR A 55 4.55 10.49 9.53
C THR A 55 5.86 10.34 10.29
N VAL A 56 6.36 11.43 10.89
CA VAL A 56 7.56 11.40 11.74
C VAL A 56 7.29 10.58 13.02
N LEU A 57 6.17 10.82 13.70
CA LEU A 57 5.83 10.12 14.94
C LEU A 57 5.62 8.62 14.72
N VAL A 58 4.92 8.22 13.66
CA VAL A 58 4.72 6.82 13.28
C VAL A 58 6.06 6.14 13.01
N THR A 59 6.92 6.78 12.23
CA THR A 59 8.25 6.22 11.91
C THR A 59 9.11 6.11 13.16
N PHE A 60 9.09 7.13 14.02
CA PHE A 60 9.81 7.11 15.29
C PHE A 60 9.30 5.99 16.20
N PHE A 61 7.99 5.86 16.34
CA PHE A 61 7.35 4.81 17.12
C PHE A 61 7.75 3.42 16.62
N LEU A 62 7.69 3.18 15.30
CA LEU A 62 8.12 1.93 14.68
C LEU A 62 9.59 1.62 15.00
N LEU A 63 10.51 2.56 14.76
CA LEU A 63 11.94 2.37 15.02
C LEU A 63 12.24 2.12 16.50
N ARG A 64 11.44 2.69 17.42
CA ARG A 64 11.54 2.44 18.86
C ARG A 64 10.99 1.07 19.25
N LEU A 65 9.88 0.62 18.66
CA LEU A 65 9.40 -0.75 18.85
C LEU A 65 10.43 -1.78 18.39
N LEU A 66 11.05 -1.56 17.22
CA LEU A 66 12.12 -2.45 16.73
C LEU A 66 13.32 -2.52 17.69
N SER A 67 13.52 -1.49 18.51
CA SER A 67 14.61 -1.47 19.51
C SER A 67 14.36 -2.43 20.68
N LEU A 68 13.15 -2.97 20.84
CA LEU A 68 12.84 -3.95 21.88
C LEU A 68 13.57 -5.28 21.63
N PHE A 69 13.76 -5.66 20.36
CA PHE A 69 14.40 -6.91 19.95
C PHE A 69 15.93 -6.94 20.14
N GLY A 70 16.51 -5.90 20.74
CA GLY A 70 17.94 -5.80 21.02
C GLY A 70 18.74 -5.08 19.93
N ARG A 71 20.05 -4.94 20.14
CA ARG A 71 20.92 -4.07 19.32
C ARG A 71 21.11 -4.60 17.90
N ARG A 72 21.42 -5.89 17.74
CA ARG A 72 21.75 -6.49 16.43
C ARG A 72 20.50 -6.55 15.56
N SER A 73 19.38 -7.02 16.12
CA SER A 73 18.08 -7.05 15.46
C SER A 73 17.63 -5.66 15.04
N TRP A 74 17.77 -4.65 15.91
CA TRP A 74 17.42 -3.27 15.54
C TRP A 74 18.21 -2.75 14.33
N ARG A 75 19.52 -3.00 14.25
CA ARG A 75 20.33 -2.55 13.10
C ARG A 75 19.85 -3.20 11.79
N ILE A 76 19.60 -4.50 11.81
CA ILE A 76 19.14 -5.24 10.63
C ILE A 76 17.74 -4.76 10.22
N LEU A 77 16.80 -4.72 11.15
CA LEU A 77 15.41 -4.33 10.88
C LEU A 77 15.31 -2.85 10.46
N ALA A 78 16.07 -1.94 11.08
CA ALA A 78 16.10 -0.54 10.67
C ALA A 78 16.70 -0.38 9.27
N SER A 79 17.76 -1.14 8.92
CA SER A 79 18.30 -1.16 7.57
C SER A 79 17.28 -1.67 6.54
N LEU A 80 16.52 -2.72 6.87
CA LEU A 80 15.45 -3.22 6.00
C LEU A 80 14.33 -2.18 5.81
N VAL A 81 13.90 -1.52 6.89
CA VAL A 81 12.89 -0.44 6.80
C VAL A 81 13.38 0.69 5.90
N VAL A 82 14.65 1.10 6.01
CA VAL A 82 15.24 2.12 5.15
C VAL A 82 15.28 1.67 3.69
N LEU A 83 15.72 0.46 3.40
CA LEU A 83 15.83 -0.07 2.03
C LEU A 83 14.48 -0.21 1.36
N PHE A 84 13.49 -0.82 2.04
CA PHE A 84 12.14 -0.94 1.52
C PHE A 84 11.47 0.42 1.35
N SER A 85 11.70 1.35 2.28
CA SER A 85 11.15 2.70 2.15
C SER A 85 11.80 3.49 1.01
N ALA A 86 13.11 3.32 0.77
CA ALA A 86 13.80 3.93 -0.36
C ALA A 86 13.32 3.36 -1.71
N GLY A 87 13.11 2.05 -1.78
CA GLY A 87 12.56 1.40 -2.97
C GLY A 87 11.12 1.87 -3.25
N ALA A 88 10.28 1.89 -2.22
CA ALA A 88 8.92 2.42 -2.34
C ALA A 88 8.91 3.91 -2.71
N SER A 89 9.80 4.73 -2.14
CA SER A 89 9.87 6.16 -2.45
C SER A 89 10.19 6.44 -3.92
N TYR A 90 10.98 5.60 -4.58
CA TYR A 90 11.26 5.70 -6.01
C TYR A 90 9.96 5.60 -6.84
N TYR A 91 9.21 4.52 -6.67
CA TYR A 91 7.97 4.30 -7.41
C TYR A 91 6.88 5.31 -7.04
N MET A 92 6.85 5.76 -5.79
CA MET A 92 5.95 6.82 -5.36
C MET A 92 6.31 8.16 -5.99
N THR A 93 7.59 8.46 -6.24
CA THR A 93 8.06 9.75 -6.79
C THR A 93 7.94 9.79 -8.31
N PHE A 94 8.43 8.77 -9.00
CA PHE A 94 8.53 8.78 -10.46
C PHE A 94 7.31 8.20 -11.17
N LEU A 95 6.66 7.17 -10.59
CA LEU A 95 5.52 6.49 -11.21
C LEU A 95 4.17 6.86 -10.58
N ASN A 96 4.17 7.72 -9.58
CA ASN A 96 2.97 8.09 -8.82
C ASN A 96 2.16 6.92 -8.24
N VAL A 97 2.85 5.81 -7.93
CA VAL A 97 2.21 4.61 -7.40
C VAL A 97 1.87 4.79 -5.92
N VAL A 98 0.66 4.37 -5.52
CA VAL A 98 0.27 4.20 -4.12
C VAL A 98 0.56 2.76 -3.71
N ILE A 99 1.37 2.57 -2.67
CA ILE A 99 1.76 1.23 -2.21
C ILE A 99 0.63 0.64 -1.37
N GLY A 100 -0.27 -0.08 -2.04
CA GLY A 100 -1.37 -0.82 -1.43
C GLY A 100 -1.17 -2.34 -1.44
N TYR A 101 -2.22 -3.05 -1.03
CA TYR A 101 -2.28 -4.52 -1.02
C TYR A 101 -1.90 -5.13 -2.37
N GLY A 102 -2.44 -4.60 -3.48
CA GLY A 102 -2.18 -5.12 -4.83
C GLY A 102 -0.70 -5.12 -5.21
N ILE A 103 0.02 -4.03 -4.94
CA ILE A 103 1.46 -3.93 -5.23
C ILE A 103 2.26 -4.95 -4.43
N ILE A 104 2.00 -5.08 -3.12
CA ILE A 104 2.68 -6.09 -2.28
C ILE A 104 2.32 -7.51 -2.74
N ALA A 105 1.05 -7.77 -3.07
CA ALA A 105 0.60 -9.06 -3.53
C ALA A 105 1.22 -9.49 -4.87
N SER A 106 1.55 -8.52 -5.74
CA SER A 106 2.26 -8.73 -7.01
C SER A 106 3.76 -8.96 -6.80
N VAL A 107 4.41 -8.18 -5.93
CA VAL A 107 5.83 -8.39 -5.59
C VAL A 107 6.05 -9.76 -4.93
N MET A 108 5.11 -10.17 -4.07
CA MET A 108 5.17 -11.46 -3.37
C MET A 108 4.86 -12.66 -4.27
N THR A 109 4.35 -12.47 -5.50
CA THR A 109 4.15 -13.57 -6.45
C THR A 109 5.38 -13.98 -7.23
N THR A 110 6.50 -13.27 -7.07
CA THR A 110 7.83 -13.68 -7.55
C THR A 110 7.84 -14.18 -8.99
N ASP A 111 7.13 -13.49 -9.88
CA ASP A 111 7.26 -13.73 -11.32
C ASP A 111 8.55 -13.03 -11.77
N ILE A 112 9.60 -13.84 -12.00
CA ILE A 112 10.99 -13.36 -12.12
C ILE A 112 11.16 -12.49 -13.36
N ASP A 113 10.46 -12.80 -14.44
CA ASP A 113 10.58 -12.05 -15.70
C ASP A 113 9.92 -10.68 -15.60
N LEU A 114 8.73 -10.59 -15.01
CA LEU A 114 8.07 -9.30 -14.73
C LEU A 114 8.89 -8.43 -13.74
N SER A 115 9.48 -9.06 -12.72
CA SER A 115 10.20 -8.34 -11.67
C SER A 115 11.50 -7.71 -12.15
N LYS A 116 12.15 -8.26 -13.20
CA LYS A 116 13.38 -7.70 -13.78
C LYS A 116 13.12 -6.40 -14.53
N GLU A 117 12.01 -6.31 -15.28
CA GLU A 117 11.67 -5.11 -16.04
C GLU A 117 11.38 -3.90 -15.13
N VAL A 118 10.89 -4.17 -13.92
CA VAL A 118 10.60 -3.16 -12.91
C VAL A 118 11.87 -2.60 -12.25
N VAL A 119 13.00 -3.33 -12.32
CA VAL A 119 14.28 -2.95 -11.70
C VAL A 119 15.25 -2.41 -12.76
N GLY A 120 15.16 -1.10 -13.00
CA GLY A 120 16.08 -0.39 -13.90
C GLY A 120 17.34 0.16 -13.19
N LEU A 121 18.32 0.60 -13.97
CA LEU A 121 19.54 1.26 -13.45
C LEU A 121 19.21 2.49 -12.57
N ASN A 122 18.24 3.29 -12.98
CA ASN A 122 17.78 4.47 -12.23
C ASN A 122 17.24 4.11 -10.84
N PHE A 123 16.55 2.97 -10.72
CA PHE A 123 16.08 2.47 -9.44
C PHE A 123 17.26 2.10 -8.52
N ILE A 124 18.28 1.42 -9.05
CA ILE A 124 19.47 1.03 -8.27
C ILE A 124 20.24 2.28 -7.80
N LEU A 125 20.46 3.25 -8.69
CA LEU A 125 21.13 4.50 -8.36
C LEU A 125 20.37 5.28 -7.28
N TRP A 126 19.04 5.38 -7.41
CA TRP A 126 18.19 5.99 -6.40
C TRP A 126 18.27 5.26 -5.06
N LEU A 127 18.14 3.93 -5.08
CA LEU A 127 18.19 3.10 -3.89
C LEU A 127 19.50 3.31 -3.13
N ILE A 128 20.64 3.31 -3.82
CA ILE A 128 21.95 3.55 -3.22
C ILE A 128 22.05 4.99 -2.68
N ALA A 129 21.71 5.99 -3.49
CA ALA A 129 21.85 7.40 -3.11
C ALA A 129 21.01 7.77 -1.88
N VAL A 130 19.75 7.31 -1.84
CA VAL A 130 18.79 7.63 -0.77
C VAL A 130 19.02 6.76 0.48
N SER A 131 19.48 5.52 0.33
CA SER A 131 19.73 4.65 1.49
C SER A 131 21.13 4.79 2.10
N ALA A 132 22.14 5.27 1.35
CA ALA A 132 23.52 5.32 1.82
C ALA A 132 23.67 6.11 3.13
N LEU A 133 23.13 7.34 3.17
CA LEU A 133 23.22 8.20 4.36
C LEU A 133 22.60 7.55 5.63
N PRO A 134 21.31 7.12 5.62
CA PRO A 134 20.72 6.47 6.79
C PRO A 134 21.40 5.16 7.17
N LEU A 135 21.87 4.36 6.20
CA LEU A 135 22.61 3.11 6.49
C LEU A 135 23.95 3.39 7.17
N ILE A 136 24.72 4.38 6.68
CA ILE A 136 25.97 4.82 7.30
C ILE A 136 25.71 5.26 8.75
N LEU A 137 24.63 6.00 9.02
CA LEU A 137 24.27 6.44 10.37
C LEU A 137 23.88 5.26 11.29
N ILE A 138 23.18 4.26 10.78
CA ILE A 138 22.78 3.06 11.55
C ILE A 138 24.00 2.22 11.91
N TRP A 139 24.89 1.96 10.96
CA TRP A 139 26.02 1.04 11.14
C TRP A 139 27.21 1.67 11.85
N ASN A 140 27.48 2.97 11.64
CA ASN A 140 28.56 3.67 12.33
C ASN A 140 28.22 4.06 13.77
N ASN A 141 26.94 4.06 14.15
CA ASN A 141 26.57 4.37 15.53
C ASN A 141 26.75 3.15 16.43
N ARG A 142 27.41 3.34 17.59
CA ARG A 142 27.55 2.30 18.62
C ARG A 142 26.21 1.92 19.27
N CYS A 143 25.07 2.52 18.92
CA CYS A 143 23.73 2.15 19.39
C CYS A 143 23.68 1.94 20.91
N ARG A 144 24.09 2.96 21.68
CA ARG A 144 24.03 2.96 23.14
C ARG A 144 22.60 3.30 23.59
N TYR A 145 22.15 2.66 24.68
CA TYR A 145 20.81 2.80 25.27
C TYR A 145 19.65 2.26 24.41
N THR A 146 19.64 0.94 24.18
CA THR A 146 18.47 0.27 23.59
C THR A 146 17.26 0.37 24.50
N LEU A 147 16.07 0.36 23.91
CA LEU A 147 14.81 0.40 24.67
C LEU A 147 14.72 -0.78 25.65
N LEU A 148 15.19 -1.96 25.24
CA LEU A 148 15.33 -3.12 26.13
C LEU A 148 16.23 -2.85 27.34
N ARG A 149 17.38 -2.18 27.14
CA ARG A 149 18.30 -1.84 28.24
C ARG A 149 17.71 -0.73 29.12
N GLN A 150 17.03 0.25 28.54
CA GLN A 150 16.35 1.32 29.27
C GLN A 150 15.18 0.77 30.12
N LEU A 151 14.44 -0.21 29.62
CA LEU A 151 13.38 -0.91 30.34
C LEU A 151 13.91 -1.74 31.52
N ARG A 152 15.11 -2.32 31.37
CA ARG A 152 15.79 -3.10 32.42
C ARG A 152 16.52 -2.24 33.46
N THR A 153 16.73 -0.95 33.21
CA THR A 153 17.44 -0.05 34.16
C THR A 153 16.41 0.62 35.07
N PRO A 154 16.44 0.37 36.40
CA PRO A 154 15.52 1.05 37.33
C PRO A 154 15.73 2.57 37.26
N GLY A 155 14.63 3.34 37.23
CA GLY A 155 14.62 4.80 37.07
C GLY A 155 14.44 5.32 35.63
N GLN A 156 14.87 4.59 34.60
CA GLN A 156 14.64 4.98 33.18
C GLN A 156 13.44 4.29 32.53
N ARG A 157 12.93 3.22 33.16
CA ARG A 157 11.82 2.39 32.63
C ARG A 157 10.54 3.19 32.37
N ILE A 158 10.07 3.95 33.36
CA ILE A 158 8.81 4.72 33.27
C ILE A 158 8.94 5.80 32.21
N ARG A 159 10.06 6.53 32.19
CA ARG A 159 10.30 7.59 31.19
C ARG A 159 10.34 7.04 29.76
N SER A 160 11.04 5.93 29.53
CA SER A 160 11.12 5.33 28.19
C SER A 160 9.80 4.72 27.74
N LEU A 161 9.04 4.11 28.65
CA LEU A 161 7.71 3.59 28.36
C LEU A 161 6.74 4.74 28.07
N ALA A 162 6.74 5.78 28.90
CA ALA A 162 5.90 6.97 28.73
C ALA A 162 6.14 7.63 27.37
N VAL A 163 7.39 7.77 26.93
CA VAL A 163 7.71 8.34 25.60
C VAL A 163 7.14 7.50 24.46
N VAL A 164 7.20 6.17 24.55
CA VAL A 164 6.64 5.28 23.51
C VAL A 164 5.12 5.31 23.52
N VAL A 165 4.49 5.27 24.70
CA VAL A 165 3.05 5.33 24.87
C VAL A 165 2.49 6.68 24.41
N LEU A 166 3.14 7.79 24.79
CA LEU A 166 2.78 9.13 24.32
C LEU A 166 2.91 9.25 22.80
N ALA A 167 3.99 8.73 22.20
CA ALA A 167 4.12 8.71 20.75
C ALA A 167 3.00 7.90 20.08
N GLY A 168 2.63 6.75 20.64
CA GLY A 168 1.52 5.93 20.17
C GLY A 168 0.16 6.65 20.28
N ILE A 169 -0.13 7.28 21.42
CA ILE A 169 -1.36 8.05 21.65
C ILE A 169 -1.44 9.25 20.71
N MET A 170 -0.33 9.99 20.54
CA MET A 170 -0.27 11.14 19.63
C MET A 170 -0.49 10.76 18.17
N VAL A 171 -0.17 9.53 17.77
CA VAL A 171 -0.50 9.01 16.44
C VAL A 171 -1.95 8.55 16.38
N TRP A 172 -2.40 7.77 17.36
CA TRP A 172 -3.71 7.13 17.34
C TRP A 172 -4.86 8.12 17.50
N ALA A 173 -4.76 9.09 18.42
CA ALA A 173 -5.85 9.99 18.75
C ALA A 173 -6.27 10.89 17.57
N PRO A 174 -5.37 11.60 16.85
CA PRO A 174 -5.77 12.43 15.70
C PRO A 174 -6.37 11.61 14.57
N ILE A 175 -5.78 10.45 14.25
CA ILE A 175 -6.28 9.55 13.20
C ILE A 175 -7.70 9.07 13.55
N ARG A 176 -7.91 8.67 14.81
CA ARG A 176 -9.22 8.20 15.28
C ARG A 176 -10.27 9.31 15.30
N LEU A 177 -9.90 10.53 15.70
CA LEU A 177 -10.80 11.67 15.69
C LEU A 177 -11.26 12.03 14.27
N LEU A 178 -10.33 12.05 13.31
CA LEU A 178 -10.64 12.32 11.90
C LEU A 178 -11.46 11.19 11.26
N ASP A 179 -11.17 9.92 11.60
CA ASP A 179 -11.96 8.76 11.18
C ASP A 179 -13.41 8.84 11.69
N ILE A 180 -13.62 9.26 12.95
CA ILE A 180 -14.97 9.45 13.51
C ILE A 180 -15.71 10.61 12.82
N GLN A 181 -15.00 11.71 12.52
CA GLN A 181 -15.57 12.85 11.79
C GLN A 181 -16.00 12.45 10.37
N GLN A 182 -15.14 11.74 9.63
CA GLN A 182 -15.48 11.26 8.28
C GLN A 182 -16.65 10.28 8.29
N LYS A 183 -16.71 9.35 9.26
CA LYS A 183 -17.85 8.44 9.40
C LYS A 183 -19.18 9.15 9.68
N LYS A 184 -19.15 10.32 10.34
CA LYS A 184 -20.35 11.15 10.50
C LYS A 184 -20.78 11.76 9.17
N VAL A 185 -19.83 12.19 8.34
CA VAL A 185 -20.10 12.69 6.99
C VAL A 185 -20.62 11.59 6.07
N GLU A 186 -19.99 10.40 6.07
CA GLU A 186 -20.45 9.22 5.33
C GLU A 186 -21.90 8.86 5.67
N ARG A 187 -22.25 8.85 6.96
CA ARG A 187 -23.63 8.61 7.42
C ARG A 187 -24.60 9.70 6.98
N ALA A 188 -24.14 10.94 6.83
CA ALA A 188 -24.97 12.05 6.40
C ALA A 188 -25.15 12.11 4.87
N THR A 189 -24.14 11.71 4.10
CA THR A 189 -24.16 11.76 2.63
C THR A 189 -24.57 10.45 1.97
N GLY A 190 -24.53 9.33 2.70
CA GLY A 190 -24.85 8.00 2.17
C GLY A 190 -23.83 7.46 1.16
N VAL A 191 -22.64 8.08 1.09
CA VAL A 191 -21.54 7.66 0.22
C VAL A 191 -20.49 6.97 1.07
N ASP A 192 -20.13 5.74 0.70
CA ASP A 192 -19.02 5.02 1.34
C ASP A 192 -17.69 5.66 0.92
N LEU A 193 -17.00 6.31 1.86
CA LEU A 193 -15.63 6.79 1.66
C LEU A 193 -14.62 5.81 2.28
N PRO A 194 -13.40 5.71 1.73
CA PRO A 194 -12.34 4.95 2.38
C PRO A 194 -11.94 5.64 3.69
N SER A 195 -11.88 4.86 4.78
CA SER A 195 -11.51 5.38 6.11
C SER A 195 -10.26 6.25 6.08
N TYR A 196 -10.30 7.45 6.68
CA TYR A 196 -9.18 8.39 6.72
C TYR A 196 -7.86 7.71 7.15
N GLY A 197 -7.94 6.90 8.20
CA GLY A 197 -6.79 6.18 8.74
C GLY A 197 -6.21 5.17 7.76
N GLY A 198 -7.05 4.49 6.99
CA GLY A 198 -6.61 3.57 5.94
C GLY A 198 -5.93 4.30 4.77
N VAL A 199 -6.49 5.44 4.36
CA VAL A 199 -5.89 6.27 3.30
C VAL A 199 -4.53 6.80 3.74
N VAL A 200 -4.43 7.37 4.93
CA VAL A 200 -3.17 7.89 5.49
C VAL A 200 -2.15 6.77 5.68
N ALA A 201 -2.55 5.63 6.25
CA ALA A 201 -1.64 4.50 6.45
C ALA A 201 -1.03 4.02 5.12
N ASN A 202 -1.83 3.91 4.06
CA ASN A 202 -1.38 3.47 2.73
C ASN A 202 -0.71 4.57 1.89
N SER A 203 -0.74 5.83 2.33
CA SER A 203 -0.18 6.96 1.57
C SER A 203 1.28 7.27 1.91
N TYR A 204 1.73 6.99 3.14
CA TYR A 204 3.04 7.44 3.62
C TYR A 204 3.96 6.30 4.02
N LEU A 205 5.26 6.51 3.85
CA LEU A 205 6.33 5.63 4.30
C LEU A 205 6.60 5.81 5.80
N PRO A 206 6.94 4.74 6.54
CA PRO A 206 6.94 3.32 6.13
C PRO A 206 5.59 2.63 6.37
N SER A 207 4.56 3.35 6.79
CA SER A 207 3.28 2.74 7.17
C SER A 207 2.61 2.02 6.01
N ASN A 208 2.76 2.53 4.78
CA ASN A 208 2.09 2.03 3.59
C ASN A 208 2.44 0.59 3.22
N TRP A 209 3.72 0.31 3.01
CA TRP A 209 4.17 -1.03 2.68
C TRP A 209 4.03 -1.96 3.89
N LEU A 210 4.13 -1.43 5.12
CA LEU A 210 4.00 -2.23 6.34
C LEU A 210 2.53 -2.67 6.58
N SER A 211 1.57 -1.76 6.41
CA SER A 211 0.13 -2.09 6.50
C SER A 211 -0.28 -3.04 5.38
N ALA A 212 0.15 -2.77 4.15
CA ALA A 212 -0.13 -3.64 3.01
C ALA A 212 0.48 -5.04 3.18
N LEU A 213 1.71 -5.15 3.71
CA LEU A 213 2.34 -6.43 4.05
C LEU A 213 1.58 -7.16 5.17
N GLY A 214 1.16 -6.45 6.21
CA GLY A 214 0.35 -7.02 7.29
C GLY A 214 -0.98 -7.57 6.79
N LEU A 215 -1.68 -6.80 5.94
CA LEU A 215 -2.92 -7.24 5.29
C LEU A 215 -2.69 -8.45 4.38
N TYR A 216 -1.60 -8.47 3.62
CA TYR A 216 -1.23 -9.62 2.79
C TYR A 216 -0.98 -10.88 3.63
N ALA A 217 -0.21 -10.77 4.71
CA ALA A 217 0.06 -11.88 5.60
C ALA A 217 -1.22 -12.39 6.27
N TRP A 218 -2.08 -11.49 6.74
CA TRP A 218 -3.37 -11.85 7.33
C TRP A 218 -4.27 -12.57 6.33
N ALA A 219 -4.43 -12.01 5.13
CA ALA A 219 -5.24 -12.62 4.07
C ALA A 219 -4.73 -14.02 3.67
N ARG A 220 -3.41 -14.24 3.68
CA ARG A 220 -2.84 -15.57 3.43
C ARG A 220 -3.13 -16.58 4.53
N VAL A 221 -3.11 -16.16 5.79
CA VAL A 221 -3.44 -17.03 6.93
C VAL A 221 -4.93 -17.37 6.95
N ASP A 222 -5.78 -16.39 6.66
CA ASP A 222 -7.24 -16.56 6.52
C ASP A 222 -7.56 -17.53 5.37
N GLU A 223 -6.99 -17.29 4.18
CA GLU A 223 -7.13 -18.16 2.99
C GLU A 223 -6.68 -19.60 3.29
N SER A 224 -5.60 -19.80 4.06
CA SER A 224 -5.11 -21.13 4.44
C SER A 224 -6.01 -21.86 5.44
N SER A 225 -6.72 -21.14 6.31
CA SER A 225 -7.61 -21.76 7.31
C SER A 225 -8.97 -22.12 6.72
N ASP A 226 -9.43 -21.36 5.73
CA ASP A 226 -10.76 -21.52 5.11
C ASP A 226 -10.82 -22.57 3.98
N ASN A 227 -9.76 -23.35 3.76
CA ASN A 227 -9.76 -24.37 2.69
C ASN A 227 -10.84 -25.46 2.86
N ASN A 228 -11.39 -25.64 4.07
CA ASN A 228 -12.41 -26.64 4.37
C ASN A 228 -13.82 -26.27 3.90
N SER A 229 -14.07 -25.02 3.48
CA SER A 229 -15.38 -24.55 3.00
C SER A 229 -15.43 -24.33 1.48
N LEU A 230 -14.36 -24.66 0.76
CA LEU A 230 -14.28 -24.43 -0.68
C LEU A 230 -15.27 -25.33 -1.44
N LEU A 231 -16.24 -24.69 -2.07
CA LEU A 231 -17.22 -25.36 -2.91
C LEU A 231 -16.60 -25.74 -4.25
N ASN A 232 -16.69 -27.00 -4.66
CA ASN A 232 -16.32 -27.40 -6.02
C ASN A 232 -17.45 -27.03 -7.01
N PRO A 233 -17.24 -26.02 -7.89
CA PRO A 233 -18.30 -25.55 -8.77
C PRO A 233 -18.70 -26.60 -9.82
N ALA A 234 -17.79 -27.47 -10.25
CA ALA A 234 -18.09 -28.54 -11.20
C ALA A 234 -18.99 -29.63 -10.61
N LYS A 235 -19.01 -29.80 -9.28
CA LYS A 235 -19.93 -30.72 -8.60
C LYS A 235 -21.30 -30.08 -8.31
N LYS A 236 -21.34 -28.79 -8.01
CA LYS A 236 -22.60 -28.09 -7.67
C LYS A 236 -23.39 -27.65 -8.90
N PHE A 237 -22.70 -27.33 -10.00
CA PHE A 237 -23.30 -26.74 -11.17
C PHE A 237 -23.03 -27.59 -12.40
N THR A 238 -24.09 -27.96 -13.10
CA THR A 238 -24.03 -28.70 -14.35
C THR A 238 -24.64 -27.84 -15.44
N TYR A 239 -23.92 -27.71 -16.55
CA TYR A 239 -24.46 -27.08 -17.77
C TYR A 239 -25.15 -28.17 -18.60
N GLN A 240 -26.41 -27.92 -18.99
CA GLN A 240 -27.13 -28.77 -19.94
C GLN A 240 -27.14 -28.08 -21.29
N ALA A 241 -26.47 -28.67 -22.27
CA ALA A 241 -26.45 -28.14 -23.62
C ALA A 241 -27.83 -28.36 -24.30
N PRO A 242 -28.32 -27.40 -25.10
CA PRO A 242 -29.50 -27.62 -25.92
C PRO A 242 -29.27 -28.72 -26.96
N GLN A 243 -30.31 -29.49 -27.30
CA GLN A 243 -30.22 -30.72 -28.11
C GLN A 243 -29.72 -30.54 -29.56
N ASN A 244 -29.71 -29.32 -30.10
CA ASN A 244 -29.36 -29.03 -31.50
C ASN A 244 -28.04 -28.24 -31.65
N VAL A 245 -27.12 -28.37 -30.71
CA VAL A 245 -25.82 -27.70 -30.76
C VAL A 245 -24.74 -28.75 -30.62
N ASP A 246 -24.25 -29.26 -31.75
CA ASP A 246 -23.29 -30.36 -31.77
C ASP A 246 -21.88 -29.88 -31.36
N ASP A 247 -21.41 -28.72 -31.86
CA ASP A 247 -20.08 -28.18 -31.56
C ASP A 247 -20.09 -26.65 -31.39
N THR A 248 -19.75 -26.17 -30.19
CA THR A 248 -19.52 -24.72 -29.91
C THR A 248 -18.12 -24.50 -29.36
N TYR A 249 -17.32 -23.71 -30.08
CA TYR A 249 -16.00 -23.29 -29.64
C TYR A 249 -16.04 -21.86 -29.11
N VAL A 250 -15.59 -21.67 -27.88
CA VAL A 250 -15.45 -20.35 -27.26
C VAL A 250 -13.99 -20.09 -27.00
N VAL A 251 -13.46 -19.01 -27.59
CA VAL A 251 -12.11 -18.52 -27.31
C VAL A 251 -12.23 -17.31 -26.40
N PHE A 252 -11.70 -17.43 -25.19
CA PHE A 252 -11.66 -16.33 -24.23
C PHE A 252 -10.27 -15.70 -24.20
N ILE A 253 -10.15 -14.49 -24.76
CA ILE A 253 -8.89 -13.74 -24.79
C ILE A 253 -8.87 -12.78 -23.60
N ILE A 254 -7.87 -12.96 -22.73
CA ILE A 254 -7.63 -12.07 -21.61
C ILE A 254 -6.53 -11.09 -22.03
N GLY A 255 -6.91 -9.83 -22.23
CA GLY A 255 -5.95 -8.75 -22.51
C GLY A 255 -5.15 -8.35 -21.27
N GLU A 256 -4.02 -7.69 -21.50
CA GLU A 256 -3.15 -7.13 -20.46
C GLU A 256 -3.02 -5.62 -20.67
N THR A 257 -3.21 -4.83 -19.60
CA THR A 257 -3.01 -3.36 -19.52
C THR A 257 -3.71 -2.49 -20.61
N THR A 258 -4.53 -3.07 -21.49
CA THR A 258 -5.19 -2.35 -22.58
C THR A 258 -6.36 -1.52 -22.06
N ARG A 259 -6.41 -0.24 -22.45
CA ARG A 259 -7.47 0.70 -22.05
C ARG A 259 -8.35 1.06 -23.23
N TRP A 260 -9.67 1.10 -23.01
CA TRP A 260 -10.65 1.36 -24.05
C TRP A 260 -10.53 2.78 -24.65
N ASP A 261 -10.05 3.76 -23.88
CA ASP A 261 -9.90 5.15 -24.31
C ASP A 261 -8.81 5.36 -25.38
N HIS A 262 -7.93 4.38 -25.58
CA HIS A 262 -6.89 4.37 -26.62
C HIS A 262 -7.19 3.40 -27.77
N MET A 263 -8.43 2.89 -27.87
CA MET A 263 -8.84 2.00 -28.96
C MET A 263 -9.60 2.78 -30.04
N GLY A 264 -9.14 2.65 -31.30
CA GLY A 264 -9.74 3.33 -32.46
C GLY A 264 -11.23 3.02 -32.61
N ILE A 265 -11.65 1.79 -32.32
CA ILE A 265 -13.06 1.36 -32.37
C ILE A 265 -13.98 2.13 -31.40
N PHE A 266 -13.42 2.76 -30.36
CA PHE A 266 -14.16 3.60 -29.43
C PHE A 266 -14.02 5.11 -29.69
N GLY A 267 -13.40 5.48 -30.82
CA GLY A 267 -13.25 6.88 -31.27
C GLY A 267 -11.91 7.53 -30.91
N TYR A 268 -10.86 6.76 -30.59
CA TYR A 268 -9.52 7.31 -30.38
C TYR A 268 -8.96 7.91 -31.68
N GLU A 269 -8.26 9.05 -31.58
CA GLU A 269 -7.78 9.83 -32.73
C GLU A 269 -6.90 9.01 -33.69
N ARG A 270 -6.11 8.08 -33.14
CA ARG A 270 -5.29 7.16 -33.95
C ARG A 270 -6.03 5.85 -34.14
N ASN A 271 -6.05 5.33 -35.37
CA ASN A 271 -6.63 4.03 -35.66
C ASN A 271 -5.74 2.89 -35.13
N THR A 272 -5.91 2.54 -33.85
CA THR A 272 -5.15 1.48 -33.16
C THR A 272 -5.77 0.09 -33.33
N THR A 273 -6.99 -0.01 -33.87
CA THR A 273 -7.72 -1.29 -34.05
C THR A 273 -8.20 -1.49 -35.48
N PRO A 274 -7.34 -1.35 -36.52
CA PRO A 274 -7.77 -1.35 -37.92
C PRO A 274 -8.31 -2.71 -38.39
N LYS A 275 -7.77 -3.82 -37.86
CA LYS A 275 -8.23 -5.17 -38.21
C LYS A 275 -9.58 -5.49 -37.57
N LEU A 276 -9.76 -5.15 -36.30
CA LEU A 276 -11.03 -5.34 -35.61
C LEU A 276 -12.17 -4.54 -36.25
N ALA A 277 -11.88 -3.34 -36.77
CA ALA A 277 -12.88 -2.53 -37.46
C ALA A 277 -13.41 -3.16 -38.77
N GLN A 278 -12.74 -4.16 -39.32
CA GLN A 278 -13.15 -4.87 -40.54
C GLN A 278 -14.05 -6.10 -40.24
N GLU A 279 -14.19 -6.47 -38.97
CA GLU A 279 -14.95 -7.65 -38.56
C GLU A 279 -16.46 -7.39 -38.61
N LYS A 280 -17.18 -8.15 -39.45
CA LYS A 280 -18.60 -7.90 -39.77
C LYS A 280 -19.56 -8.05 -38.59
N ASN A 281 -19.25 -8.93 -37.64
CA ASN A 281 -20.11 -9.29 -36.52
C ASN A 281 -19.49 -8.91 -35.16
N LEU A 282 -18.71 -7.82 -35.12
CA LEU A 282 -18.04 -7.39 -33.91
C LEU A 282 -18.98 -6.60 -32.99
N ALA A 283 -19.18 -7.11 -31.77
CA ALA A 283 -19.75 -6.35 -30.67
C ALA A 283 -18.63 -5.78 -29.80
N ALA A 284 -18.57 -4.45 -29.67
CA ALA A 284 -17.55 -3.75 -28.89
C ALA A 284 -18.19 -3.05 -27.68
N PHE A 285 -17.64 -3.30 -26.50
CA PHE A 285 -18.14 -2.75 -25.23
C PHE A 285 -17.06 -1.96 -24.50
N ARG A 286 -17.42 -0.80 -23.96
CA ARG A 286 -16.57 -0.09 -23.01
C ARG A 286 -16.62 -0.83 -21.68
N GLY A 287 -15.51 -1.46 -21.31
CA GLY A 287 -15.39 -2.20 -20.05
C GLY A 287 -14.71 -1.37 -18.96
N TYR A 288 -15.14 -1.59 -17.72
CA TYR A 288 -14.42 -1.14 -16.52
C TYR A 288 -13.91 -2.37 -15.78
N SER A 289 -12.64 -2.35 -15.40
CA SER A 289 -12.06 -3.43 -14.63
C SER A 289 -12.48 -3.34 -13.16
N CYS A 290 -12.57 -4.50 -12.51
CA CYS A 290 -12.85 -4.62 -11.09
C CYS A 290 -11.66 -4.17 -10.21
N ASP A 291 -10.44 -4.29 -10.72
CA ASP A 291 -9.21 -3.79 -10.11
C ASP A 291 -8.26 -3.27 -11.19
N THR A 292 -7.19 -2.60 -10.78
CA THR A 292 -6.12 -2.09 -11.66
C THR A 292 -4.89 -2.99 -11.69
N ALA A 293 -4.82 -4.02 -10.84
CA ALA A 293 -3.75 -5.01 -10.83
C ALA A 293 -4.20 -6.35 -11.44
N THR A 294 -3.45 -6.90 -12.41
CA THR A 294 -3.78 -8.13 -13.14
C THR A 294 -4.23 -9.27 -12.21
N LYS A 295 -3.47 -9.54 -11.14
CA LYS A 295 -3.78 -10.62 -10.19
C LYS A 295 -5.13 -10.43 -9.49
N LEU A 296 -5.46 -9.20 -9.11
CA LEU A 296 -6.72 -8.89 -8.43
C LEU A 296 -7.88 -8.89 -9.43
N SER A 297 -7.66 -8.36 -10.62
CA SER A 297 -8.64 -8.37 -11.71
C SER A 297 -9.01 -9.79 -12.11
N LEU A 298 -8.03 -10.67 -12.32
CA LEU A 298 -8.27 -12.08 -12.62
C LEU A 298 -9.06 -12.77 -11.50
N ARG A 299 -8.66 -12.57 -10.24
CA ARG A 299 -9.39 -13.14 -9.10
C ARG A 299 -10.86 -12.72 -9.12
N CYS A 300 -11.15 -11.45 -9.36
CA CYS A 300 -12.52 -10.97 -9.35
C CYS A 300 -13.32 -11.34 -10.62
N MET A 301 -12.69 -11.41 -11.78
CA MET A 301 -13.35 -11.80 -13.04
C MET A 301 -13.88 -13.24 -13.02
N PHE A 302 -13.17 -14.15 -12.34
CA PHE A 302 -13.53 -15.56 -12.29
C PHE A 302 -14.32 -15.96 -11.03
N VAL A 303 -14.65 -15.01 -10.16
CA VAL A 303 -15.56 -15.28 -9.03
C VAL A 303 -16.98 -15.38 -9.56
N ARG A 304 -17.61 -16.54 -9.32
CA ARG A 304 -19.02 -16.74 -9.65
C ARG A 304 -19.89 -15.82 -8.79
N GLN A 305 -21.00 -15.34 -9.35
CA GLN A 305 -22.02 -14.59 -8.59
C GLN A 305 -22.44 -15.38 -7.34
N GLY A 306 -22.46 -14.73 -6.18
CA GLY A 306 -22.73 -15.35 -4.89
C GLY A 306 -21.55 -16.09 -4.24
N GLY A 307 -20.47 -16.37 -5.00
CA GLY A 307 -19.32 -17.17 -4.54
C GLY A 307 -18.43 -16.51 -3.47
N ALA A 308 -18.77 -15.30 -3.06
CA ALA A 308 -18.10 -14.57 -1.99
C ALA A 308 -19.10 -13.92 -1.01
N GLU A 309 -20.35 -14.41 -0.97
CA GLU A 309 -21.37 -13.92 -0.02
C GLU A 309 -21.02 -14.26 1.43
N ASP A 310 -20.38 -15.41 1.66
CA ASP A 310 -20.04 -15.91 3.00
C ASP A 310 -18.76 -15.29 3.58
N ASN A 311 -17.99 -14.55 2.77
CA ASN A 311 -16.78 -13.86 3.23
C ASN A 311 -16.71 -12.44 2.63
N PRO A 312 -17.07 -11.39 3.41
CA PRO A 312 -17.06 -10.01 2.94
C PRO A 312 -15.67 -9.48 2.55
N GLN A 313 -14.58 -10.18 2.90
CA GLN A 313 -13.23 -9.84 2.44
C GLN A 313 -12.90 -10.43 1.05
N ARG A 314 -13.66 -11.44 0.59
CA ARG A 314 -13.55 -12.04 -0.77
C ARG A 314 -14.49 -11.38 -1.77
N THR A 315 -15.57 -10.76 -1.30
CA THR A 315 -16.43 -9.94 -2.13
C THR A 315 -15.79 -8.57 -2.25
N LEU A 316 -15.28 -8.24 -3.44
CA LEU A 316 -15.25 -6.84 -3.89
C LEU A 316 -16.71 -6.41 -4.15
N LYS A 317 -17.60 -6.47 -3.14
CA LYS A 317 -18.84 -5.69 -3.15
C LYS A 317 -18.43 -4.24 -2.92
N ASN A 318 -17.76 -3.65 -3.91
CA ASN A 318 -17.65 -2.21 -4.03
C ASN A 318 -19.07 -1.71 -4.28
N ARG A 319 -19.79 -1.40 -3.20
CA ARG A 319 -21.10 -0.73 -3.27
C ARG A 319 -21.00 0.64 -3.97
N THR A 320 -19.78 1.15 -4.11
CA THR A 320 -19.42 2.39 -4.82
C THR A 320 -19.50 2.29 -6.34
N PHE A 321 -19.39 1.10 -6.94
CA PHE A 321 -19.43 0.92 -8.41
C PHE A 321 -20.66 0.16 -8.92
N SER A 322 -21.59 -0.22 -8.03
CA SER A 322 -22.83 -0.92 -8.38
C SER A 322 -24.02 0.01 -8.70
N ARG A 323 -23.73 1.29 -8.98
CA ARG A 323 -24.66 2.21 -9.62
C ARG A 323 -24.05 2.74 -10.91
N CYS A 324 -24.08 1.89 -11.93
CA CYS A 324 -24.34 2.30 -13.31
C CYS A 324 -25.48 1.41 -13.79
#